data_AF-A0A9C6THU7-F1
#
_entry.id   AF-A0A9C6THU7-F1
#
_cell.length_a   1.000
_cell.length_b   1.000
_cell.length_c   1.000
_cell.angle_alpha   90.00
_cell.angle_beta   90.00
_cell.angle_gamma   90.00
#
_symmetry.space_group_name_H-M   'P 1'
#
loop_
_entity.id
_entity.type
_entity.pdbx_description
1 polymer ?
#
loop_
_entity_poly.entity_id
_entity_poly.type
_entity_poly.pdbx_seq_one_letter_code
_entity_poly.pdbx_strand_id
1 'polypeptide(L)'
;MSSIIEQGFGVGDVICLLWFKRSLPRYCTQFIEIYIILCADHGPCVSGAHNAIVTTRAGKGLVSCLVSGYLQSVHDLGVLLMMLLATSRMLVTGTVRVLLRAGKLEKTLVQMMVEGSLEGEEKAKTIVKEIMLYEVDKIIWNLLTKWIHESLHKGKEALQNGKEAETWNPKSKAKPIAQSAVELVKLAKTIMEQFFQNPIGITEDIVQELVNGLENLFQDYIMFVSACGTKQSYVPVIPSLTRCNRNSKFSMFLKKGCQCGGGGSLKADHISNATKEGHNPRPSSSRGTQCLYIRLNTLFYLLTHINSLEKTLSQNLVVLPSTRHPYGNFHRSYNNGSYFEKVLSSLPTTCQYMAEVAAYHLIFLDSDSIFYESLYVGDTANARIRHALRTLKQNITLMTTLLTDKAQLLALKEVMKASFEAFLRAVPKLDYHIVSKDFESLNRIFCLCREGLIAESVMDIEAAIVEATRTTTEFSNAR
;
A
#
# COMPACT_ATOMS: atom_id res chain seq x y z
N MET A 1 34.95 -34.70 38.90
CA MET A 1 34.57 -34.73 37.47
C MET A 1 33.07 -35.00 37.40
N SER A 2 32.43 -35.04 36.23
CA SER A 2 31.06 -35.61 36.18
C SER A 2 31.13 -37.09 36.54
N SER A 3 30.19 -37.60 37.35
CA SER A 3 30.12 -39.02 37.74
C SER A 3 30.07 -39.97 36.53
N ILE A 4 29.54 -39.48 35.41
CA ILE A 4 29.49 -40.17 34.11
C ILE A 4 30.91 -40.42 33.55
N ILE A 5 31.81 -39.44 33.69
CA ILE A 5 33.20 -39.52 33.19
C ILE A 5 34.02 -40.44 34.10
N GLU A 6 33.78 -40.39 35.41
CA GLU A 6 34.45 -41.24 36.39
C GLU A 6 34.04 -42.72 36.25
N GLN A 7 32.84 -43.00 35.76
CA GLN A 7 32.32 -44.34 35.50
C GLN A 7 32.68 -44.89 34.10
N GLY A 8 33.40 -44.11 33.29
CA GLY A 8 33.85 -44.54 31.94
C GLY A 8 32.70 -44.76 30.96
N PHE A 9 31.57 -44.06 31.12
CA PHE A 9 30.45 -44.16 30.20
C PHE A 9 30.80 -43.59 28.83
N GLY A 10 30.48 -44.35 27.79
CA GLY A 10 30.61 -43.93 26.41
C GLY A 10 29.52 -42.93 26.00
N VAL A 11 29.66 -42.33 24.82
CA VAL A 11 28.66 -41.40 24.27
C VAL A 11 27.32 -42.11 24.08
N GLY A 12 27.33 -43.40 23.72
CA GLY A 12 26.12 -44.21 23.57
C GLY A 12 25.38 -44.41 24.90
N ASP A 13 26.12 -44.63 26.00
CA ASP A 13 25.56 -44.77 27.34
C ASP A 13 24.91 -43.46 27.82
N VAL A 14 25.57 -42.32 27.55
CA VAL A 14 25.05 -40.97 27.87
C VAL A 14 23.76 -40.68 27.12
N ILE A 15 23.70 -40.98 25.82
CA ILE A 15 22.49 -40.78 25.00
C ILE A 15 21.34 -41.65 25.50
N CYS A 16 21.63 -42.90 25.88
CA CYS A 16 20.61 -43.80 26.43
C CYS A 16 20.00 -43.27 27.73
N LEU A 17 20.84 -42.75 28.63
CA LEU A 17 20.38 -42.12 29.87
C LEU A 17 19.57 -40.85 29.61
N LEU A 18 19.92 -40.06 28.59
CA LEU A 18 19.17 -38.86 28.22
C LEU A 18 17.78 -39.17 27.64
N TRP A 19 17.72 -40.05 26.65
CA TRP A 19 16.50 -40.35 25.88
C TRP A 19 15.58 -41.36 26.55
N PHE A 20 16.15 -42.45 27.10
CA PHE A 20 15.36 -43.54 27.65
C PHE A 20 15.30 -43.53 29.18
N LYS A 21 15.99 -42.58 29.83
CA LYS A 21 16.08 -42.46 31.30
C LYS A 21 16.55 -43.76 31.99
N ARG A 22 17.24 -44.64 31.26
CA ARG A 22 17.74 -45.94 31.75
C ARG A 22 19.01 -46.34 31.01
N SER A 23 19.82 -47.19 31.65
CA SER A 23 20.94 -47.85 30.99
C SER A 23 20.44 -49.00 30.10
N LEU A 24 20.88 -49.03 28.84
CA LEU A 24 20.59 -50.12 27.92
C LEU A 24 21.74 -51.14 27.91
N PRO A 25 21.52 -52.38 27.44
CA PRO A 25 22.59 -53.36 27.29
C PRO A 25 23.75 -52.84 26.44
N ARG A 26 24.98 -53.27 26.75
CA ARG A 26 26.21 -52.80 26.07
C ARG A 26 26.18 -52.90 24.54
N TYR A 27 25.53 -53.92 23.98
CA TYR A 27 25.43 -54.04 22.52
C TYR A 27 24.57 -52.92 21.90
N CYS A 28 23.54 -52.44 22.61
CA CYS A 28 22.71 -51.32 22.15
C CYS A 28 23.51 -50.02 22.20
N THR A 29 24.27 -49.80 23.27
CA THR A 29 25.04 -48.55 23.43
C THR A 29 26.22 -48.49 22.47
N GLN A 30 26.92 -49.61 22.25
CA GLN A 30 27.91 -49.76 21.16
C GLN A 30 27.29 -49.56 19.77
N PHE A 31 26.10 -50.08 19.53
CA PHE A 31 25.41 -49.86 18.25
C PHE A 31 25.11 -48.37 18.02
N ILE A 32 24.65 -47.65 19.04
CA ILE A 32 24.42 -46.20 18.96
C ILE A 32 25.72 -45.45 18.67
N GLU A 33 26.84 -45.83 19.30
CA GLU A 33 28.14 -45.22 19.03
C GLU A 33 28.62 -45.47 17.60
N ILE A 34 28.55 -46.71 17.13
CA ILE A 34 28.88 -47.08 15.74
C ILE A 34 28.00 -46.29 14.76
N TYR A 35 26.70 -46.16 15.06
CA TYR A 35 25.78 -45.40 14.22
C TYR A 35 26.15 -43.92 14.17
N ILE A 36 26.51 -43.30 15.31
CA ILE A 36 26.95 -41.89 15.35
C ILE A 36 28.23 -41.69 14.55
N ILE A 37 29.21 -42.59 14.71
CA ILE A 37 30.48 -42.53 13.99
C ILE A 37 30.24 -42.67 12.47
N LEU A 38 29.44 -43.65 12.06
CA LEU A 38 29.09 -43.87 10.66
C LEU A 38 28.31 -42.68 10.09
N CYS A 39 27.32 -42.15 10.82
CA CYS A 39 26.58 -40.96 10.40
C CYS A 39 27.49 -39.73 10.28
N ALA A 40 28.53 -39.61 11.09
CA ALA A 40 29.52 -38.54 10.97
C ALA A 40 30.42 -38.71 9.71
N ASP A 41 30.79 -39.94 9.37
CA ASP A 41 31.69 -40.25 8.25
C ASP A 41 30.99 -40.23 6.87
N HIS A 42 29.78 -40.78 6.80
CA HIS A 42 29.06 -40.99 5.54
C HIS A 42 27.73 -40.22 5.44
N GLY A 43 27.35 -39.49 6.50
CA GLY A 43 26.17 -38.62 6.48
C GLY A 43 24.85 -39.38 6.26
N PRO A 44 23.92 -38.81 5.47
CA PRO A 44 22.59 -39.39 5.25
C PRO A 44 22.58 -40.70 4.46
N CYS A 45 23.71 -41.12 3.88
CA CYS A 45 23.80 -42.40 3.18
C CYS A 45 23.69 -43.61 4.14
N VAL A 46 24.05 -43.43 5.41
CA VAL A 46 24.01 -44.49 6.43
C VAL A 46 22.58 -44.84 6.83
N SER A 47 21.74 -43.83 7.04
CA SER A 47 20.33 -44.02 7.38
C SER A 47 19.59 -44.69 6.21
N GLY A 48 19.89 -44.29 4.96
CA GLY A 48 19.37 -44.95 3.77
C GLY A 48 19.76 -46.43 3.65
N ALA A 49 21.04 -46.74 3.80
CA ALA A 49 21.53 -48.11 3.77
C ALA A 49 20.91 -48.98 4.87
N HIS A 50 20.83 -48.44 6.09
CA HIS A 50 20.18 -49.11 7.21
C HIS A 50 18.69 -49.37 6.94
N ASN A 51 17.97 -48.39 6.41
CA ASN A 51 16.55 -48.53 6.10
C ASN A 51 16.30 -49.60 5.03
N ALA A 52 17.16 -49.68 4.00
CA ALA A 52 17.11 -50.73 3.00
C ALA A 52 17.33 -52.13 3.62
N ILE A 53 18.34 -52.29 4.49
CA ILE A 53 18.67 -53.56 5.17
C ILE A 53 17.51 -54.02 6.06
N VAL A 54 16.93 -53.12 6.85
CA VAL A 54 15.77 -53.43 7.72
C VAL A 54 14.56 -53.83 6.87
N THR A 55 14.31 -53.12 5.77
CA THR A 55 13.20 -53.42 4.84
C THR A 55 13.39 -54.81 4.20
N THR A 56 14.62 -55.19 3.84
CA THR A 56 14.93 -56.53 3.34
C THR A 56 14.70 -57.61 4.39
N ARG A 57 15.10 -57.36 5.66
CA ARG A 57 14.85 -58.29 6.76
C ARG A 57 13.36 -58.46 7.10
N ALA A 58 12.54 -57.47 6.77
CA ALA A 58 11.08 -57.55 6.87
C ALA A 58 10.43 -58.35 5.72
N GLY A 59 11.22 -58.95 4.82
CA GLY A 59 10.72 -59.82 3.74
C GLY A 59 10.14 -59.05 2.54
N LYS A 60 10.46 -57.77 2.39
CA LYS A 60 9.98 -56.95 1.26
C LYS A 60 10.83 -57.16 0.00
N GLY A 61 10.23 -56.94 -1.17
CA GLY A 61 10.89 -57.09 -2.46
C GLY A 61 12.02 -56.08 -2.68
N LEU A 62 12.92 -56.38 -3.63
CA LEU A 62 14.12 -55.57 -3.92
C LEU A 62 13.79 -54.10 -4.21
N VAL A 63 12.74 -53.83 -5.00
CA VAL A 63 12.30 -52.47 -5.36
C VAL A 63 11.89 -51.69 -4.11
N SER A 64 11.09 -52.30 -3.22
CA SER A 64 10.67 -51.67 -1.95
C SER A 64 11.84 -51.38 -1.02
N CYS A 65 12.83 -52.28 -0.96
CA CYS A 65 14.04 -52.09 -0.15
C CYS A 65 14.88 -50.91 -0.64
N LEU A 66 15.10 -50.82 -1.96
CA LEU A 66 15.84 -49.72 -2.56
C LEU A 66 15.11 -48.39 -2.39
N VAL A 67 13.81 -48.34 -2.69
CA VAL A 67 13.01 -47.12 -2.54
C VAL A 67 13.00 -46.61 -1.10
N SER A 68 12.84 -47.51 -0.12
CA SER A 68 12.90 -47.18 1.32
C SER A 68 14.22 -46.52 1.72
N GLY A 69 15.35 -47.04 1.23
CA GLY A 69 16.67 -46.46 1.51
C GLY A 69 16.92 -45.12 0.80
N TYR A 70 16.52 -44.99 -0.45
CA TYR A 70 16.67 -43.74 -1.21
C TYR A 70 15.79 -42.62 -0.65
N LEU A 71 14.54 -42.91 -0.29
CA LEU A 71 13.63 -41.92 0.31
C LEU A 71 14.18 -41.37 1.62
N GLN A 72 14.71 -42.24 2.49
CA GLN A 72 15.35 -41.81 3.74
C GLN A 72 16.57 -40.92 3.49
N SER A 73 17.42 -41.30 2.54
CA SER A 73 18.61 -40.50 2.18
C SER A 73 18.24 -39.12 1.65
N VAL A 74 17.21 -39.05 0.80
CA VAL A 74 16.70 -37.79 0.22
C VAL A 74 16.08 -36.91 1.30
N HIS A 75 15.29 -37.49 2.21
CA HIS A 75 14.70 -36.79 3.34
C HIS A 75 15.79 -36.16 4.23
N ASP A 76 16.78 -36.94 4.64
CA ASP A 76 17.82 -36.48 5.57
C ASP A 76 18.72 -35.41 4.94
N LEU A 77 19.09 -35.57 3.67
CA LEU A 77 19.79 -34.54 2.91
C LEU A 77 18.96 -33.25 2.82
N GLY A 78 17.65 -33.41 2.63
CA GLY A 78 16.71 -32.32 2.56
C GLY A 78 16.57 -31.54 3.87
N VAL A 79 16.56 -32.20 5.02
CA VAL A 79 16.55 -31.55 6.35
C VAL A 79 17.87 -30.80 6.59
N LEU A 80 19.00 -31.37 6.19
CA LEU A 80 20.32 -30.76 6.32
C LEU A 80 20.42 -29.49 5.44
N LEU A 81 19.90 -29.56 4.21
CA LEU A 81 19.76 -28.41 3.34
C LEU A 81 18.86 -27.33 3.97
N MET A 82 17.73 -27.70 4.60
CA MET A 82 16.88 -26.75 5.33
C MET A 82 17.62 -26.03 6.44
N MET A 83 18.41 -26.75 7.23
CA MET A 83 19.16 -26.17 8.35
C MET A 83 20.21 -25.15 7.87
N LEU A 84 20.89 -25.46 6.76
CA LEU A 84 21.81 -24.54 6.11
C LEU A 84 21.09 -23.30 5.56
N LEU A 85 19.92 -23.48 4.95
CA LEU A 85 19.13 -22.39 4.39
C LEU A 85 18.47 -21.51 5.45
N ALA A 86 18.06 -22.07 6.59
CA ALA A 86 17.54 -21.29 7.71
C ALA A 86 18.55 -20.24 8.18
N THR A 87 19.84 -20.51 7.96
CA THR A 87 20.98 -19.63 8.29
C THR A 87 21.35 -18.68 7.13
N SER A 88 20.94 -18.98 5.89
CA SER A 88 21.19 -18.15 4.71
C SER A 88 20.19 -16.99 4.61
N ARG A 89 20.68 -15.78 4.36
CA ARG A 89 19.86 -14.56 4.14
C ARG A 89 19.26 -14.46 2.74
N MET A 90 19.64 -15.35 1.83
CA MET A 90 19.22 -15.30 0.43
C MET A 90 18.67 -16.66 0.00
N LEU A 91 17.50 -16.63 -0.62
CA LEU A 91 16.90 -17.77 -1.28
C LEU A 91 17.67 -17.99 -2.59
N VAL A 92 18.72 -18.80 -2.54
CA VAL A 92 19.58 -19.03 -3.71
C VAL A 92 18.77 -19.81 -4.74
N THR A 93 18.71 -19.33 -5.98
CA THR A 93 18.00 -19.97 -7.10
C THR A 93 18.36 -21.45 -7.28
N GLY A 94 19.62 -21.80 -6.99
CA GLY A 94 20.10 -23.18 -7.01
C GLY A 94 19.37 -24.07 -6.00
N THR A 95 19.01 -23.54 -4.84
CA THR A 95 18.33 -24.26 -3.77
C THR A 95 16.92 -24.67 -4.16
N VAL A 96 16.09 -23.74 -4.64
CA VAL A 96 14.71 -24.06 -5.07
C VAL A 96 14.75 -25.12 -6.16
N ARG A 97 15.70 -25.00 -7.10
CA ARG A 97 15.90 -26.00 -8.16
C ARG A 97 16.27 -27.37 -7.60
N VAL A 98 17.18 -27.45 -6.62
CA VAL A 98 17.54 -28.71 -5.95
C VAL A 98 16.33 -29.32 -5.25
N LEU A 99 15.57 -28.52 -4.50
CA LEU A 99 14.36 -28.96 -3.80
C LEU A 99 13.31 -29.53 -4.76
N LEU A 100 13.06 -28.85 -5.87
CA LEU A 100 12.13 -29.33 -6.90
C LEU A 100 12.59 -30.62 -7.57
N ARG A 101 13.90 -30.76 -7.83
CA ARG A 101 14.46 -32.01 -8.37
C ARG A 101 14.34 -33.15 -7.36
N ALA A 102 14.58 -32.88 -6.08
CA ALA A 102 14.36 -33.84 -5.00
C ALA A 102 12.88 -34.26 -4.90
N GLY A 103 11.95 -33.32 -4.98
CA GLY A 103 10.50 -33.62 -5.00
C GLY A 103 10.07 -34.42 -6.23
N LYS A 104 10.66 -34.17 -7.41
CA LYS A 104 10.41 -34.99 -8.60
C LYS A 104 10.94 -36.41 -8.41
N LEU A 105 12.15 -36.55 -7.87
CA LEU A 105 12.75 -37.85 -7.56
C LEU A 105 11.89 -38.63 -6.57
N GLU A 106 11.44 -37.99 -5.49
CA GLU A 106 10.52 -38.58 -4.51
C GLU A 106 9.24 -39.11 -5.17
N LYS A 107 8.58 -38.29 -6.02
CA LYS A 107 7.39 -38.72 -6.76
C LYS A 107 7.66 -39.94 -7.66
N THR A 108 8.81 -39.97 -8.34
CA THR A 108 9.22 -41.13 -9.15
C THR A 108 9.49 -42.37 -8.31
N LEU A 109 10.15 -42.22 -7.16
CA LEU A 109 10.42 -43.32 -6.22
C LEU A 109 9.11 -43.91 -5.67
N VAL A 110 8.16 -43.05 -5.28
CA VAL A 110 6.81 -43.47 -4.85
C VAL A 110 6.07 -44.20 -5.97
N GLN A 111 6.12 -43.69 -7.20
CA GLN A 111 5.50 -44.35 -8.35
C GLN A 111 6.09 -45.75 -8.60
N MET A 112 7.41 -45.88 -8.60
CA MET A 112 8.07 -47.19 -8.76
C MET A 112 7.72 -48.17 -7.63
N MET A 113 7.49 -47.67 -6.41
CA MET A 113 7.03 -48.51 -5.30
C MET A 113 5.62 -49.07 -5.52
N VAL A 114 4.71 -48.24 -6.05
CA VAL A 114 3.34 -48.64 -6.36
C VAL A 114 3.31 -49.66 -7.50
N GLU A 115 4.06 -49.39 -8.57
CA GLU A 115 4.16 -50.28 -9.75
C GLU A 115 4.89 -51.60 -9.44
N GLY A 116 5.89 -51.57 -8.55
CA GLY A 116 6.68 -52.75 -8.17
C GLY A 116 6.07 -53.61 -7.05
N SER A 117 4.87 -53.29 -6.56
CA SER A 117 4.23 -54.01 -5.46
C SER A 117 3.62 -55.33 -5.90
N LEU A 118 4.11 -56.44 -5.34
CA LEU A 118 3.54 -57.78 -5.52
C LEU A 118 2.20 -57.96 -4.79
N GLU A 119 1.87 -57.08 -3.85
CA GLU A 119 0.69 -57.18 -2.96
C GLU A 119 -0.55 -56.44 -3.49
N GLY A 120 -0.47 -55.85 -4.70
CA GLY A 120 -1.55 -55.08 -5.34
C GLY A 120 -1.48 -53.57 -5.08
N GLU A 121 -2.06 -52.78 -5.99
CA GLU A 121 -1.94 -51.32 -6.06
C GLU A 121 -2.54 -50.60 -4.82
N GLU A 122 -3.66 -51.10 -4.31
CA GLU A 122 -4.34 -50.53 -3.12
C GLU A 122 -3.52 -50.70 -1.83
N LYS A 123 -2.87 -51.86 -1.64
CA LYS A 123 -1.96 -52.05 -0.49
C LYS A 123 -0.72 -51.19 -0.60
N ALA A 124 -0.18 -51.00 -1.80
CA ALA A 124 0.96 -50.12 -2.03
C ALA A 124 0.62 -48.66 -1.70
N LYS A 125 -0.57 -48.19 -2.08
CA LYS A 125 -1.06 -46.84 -1.72
C LYS A 125 -1.18 -46.64 -0.20
N THR A 126 -1.56 -47.66 0.55
CA THR A 126 -1.61 -47.61 2.02
C THR A 126 -0.20 -47.52 2.63
N ILE A 127 0.75 -48.29 2.11
CA ILE A 127 2.16 -48.23 2.57
C ILE A 127 2.78 -46.87 2.24
N VAL A 128 2.49 -46.29 1.07
CA VAL A 128 2.97 -44.95 0.68
C VAL A 128 2.48 -43.87 1.65
N LYS A 129 1.30 -44.02 2.27
CA LYS A 129 0.82 -43.09 3.31
C LYS A 129 1.60 -43.19 4.62
N GLU A 130 2.24 -44.33 4.89
CA GLU A 130 3.08 -44.53 6.07
C GLU A 130 4.52 -44.02 5.86
N ILE A 131 4.90 -43.73 4.61
CA ILE A 131 6.18 -43.11 4.28
C ILE A 131 6.11 -41.62 4.58
N MET A 132 7.09 -41.13 5.35
CA MET A 132 7.28 -39.71 5.57
C MET A 132 7.86 -39.06 4.30
N LEU A 133 7.02 -38.34 3.57
CA LEU A 133 7.43 -37.58 2.39
C LEU A 133 8.06 -36.23 2.78
N TYR A 134 8.92 -35.72 1.91
CA TYR A 134 9.72 -34.52 2.12
C TYR A 134 8.89 -33.21 2.04
N GLU A 135 7.61 -33.27 1.65
CA GLU A 135 6.67 -32.13 1.57
C GLU A 135 7.30 -30.87 0.89
N VAL A 136 7.96 -31.08 -0.25
CA VAL A 136 8.75 -30.04 -0.96
C VAL A 136 7.98 -28.73 -1.16
N ASP A 137 6.69 -28.85 -1.50
CA ASP A 137 5.81 -27.69 -1.76
C ASP A 137 5.59 -26.84 -0.49
N LYS A 138 5.51 -27.47 0.70
CA LYS A 138 5.39 -26.77 1.99
C LYS A 138 6.70 -26.09 2.38
N ILE A 139 7.81 -26.77 2.12
CA ILE A 139 9.14 -26.22 2.33
C ILE A 139 9.37 -24.97 1.47
N ILE A 140 9.11 -25.06 0.17
CA ILE A 140 9.26 -23.96 -0.77
C ILE A 140 8.35 -22.80 -0.36
N TRP A 141 7.10 -23.10 0.02
CA TRP A 141 6.17 -22.11 0.56
C TRP A 141 6.73 -21.37 1.78
N ASN A 142 7.26 -22.09 2.77
CA ASN A 142 7.78 -21.47 3.99
C ASN A 142 8.99 -20.57 3.70
N LEU A 143 9.87 -21.01 2.79
CA LEU A 143 11.04 -20.23 2.37
C LEU A 143 10.62 -18.95 1.62
N LEU A 144 9.73 -19.07 0.64
CA LEU A 144 9.24 -17.93 -0.13
C LEU A 144 8.46 -16.96 0.75
N THR A 145 7.58 -17.47 1.61
CA THR A 145 6.85 -16.67 2.60
C THR A 145 7.83 -15.91 3.50
N LYS A 146 8.85 -16.58 4.06
CA LYS A 146 9.87 -15.92 4.88
C LYS A 146 10.60 -14.80 4.12
N TRP A 147 11.01 -15.07 2.88
CA TRP A 147 11.66 -14.06 2.04
C TRP A 147 10.75 -12.87 1.73
N ILE A 148 9.47 -13.10 1.46
CA ILE A 148 8.46 -12.05 1.25
C ILE A 148 8.39 -11.16 2.50
N HIS A 149 8.25 -11.77 3.69
CA HIS A 149 8.16 -11.03 4.95
C HIS A 149 9.42 -10.19 5.22
N GLU A 150 10.61 -10.74 5.02
CA GLU A 150 11.88 -10.00 5.19
C GLU A 150 12.04 -8.87 4.17
N SER A 151 11.63 -9.09 2.92
CA SER A 151 11.70 -8.08 1.86
C SER A 151 10.72 -6.93 2.11
N LEU A 152 9.50 -7.25 2.52
CA LEU A 152 8.49 -6.25 2.90
C LEU A 152 8.87 -5.49 4.16
N HIS A 153 9.52 -6.14 5.14
CA HIS A 153 10.03 -5.48 6.34
C HIS A 153 11.04 -4.38 5.99
N LYS A 154 12.03 -4.71 5.15
CA LYS A 154 13.00 -3.72 4.63
C LYS A 154 12.30 -2.60 3.86
N GLY A 155 11.26 -2.96 3.09
CA GLY A 155 10.40 -1.99 2.42
C GLY A 155 9.70 -1.02 3.37
N LYS A 156 9.19 -1.53 4.50
CA LYS A 156 8.54 -0.74 5.53
C LYS A 156 9.50 0.23 6.23
N GLU A 157 10.72 -0.22 6.53
CA GLU A 157 11.76 0.65 7.10
C GLU A 157 12.16 1.78 6.13
N ALA A 158 12.41 1.44 4.86
CA ALA A 158 12.70 2.43 3.83
C ALA A 158 11.55 3.43 3.65
N LEU A 159 10.31 2.94 3.68
CA LEU A 159 9.12 3.76 3.63
C LEU A 159 9.04 4.74 4.81
N GLN A 160 9.29 4.27 6.03
CA GLN A 160 9.26 5.11 7.22
C GLN A 160 10.29 6.25 7.15
N ASN A 161 11.53 5.94 6.76
CA ASN A 161 12.57 6.94 6.55
C ASN A 161 12.17 7.96 5.47
N GLY A 162 11.56 7.48 4.38
CA GLY A 162 11.04 8.34 3.31
C GLY A 162 9.93 9.28 3.78
N LYS A 163 9.02 8.80 4.65
CA LYS A 163 7.94 9.63 5.23
C LYS A 163 8.50 10.76 6.11
N GLU A 164 9.51 10.46 6.94
CA GLU A 164 10.12 11.43 7.86
C GLU A 164 10.91 12.52 7.13
N ALA A 165 11.53 12.18 6.00
CA ALA A 165 12.29 13.12 5.18
C ALA A 165 11.40 13.99 4.25
N GLU A 166 10.12 13.67 4.09
CA GLU A 166 9.26 14.28 3.07
C GLU A 166 8.81 15.69 3.46
N THR A 167 9.10 16.67 2.59
CA THR A 167 8.79 18.08 2.83
C THR A 167 7.69 18.64 1.91
N TRP A 168 7.24 17.85 0.93
CA TRP A 168 6.19 18.23 -0.04
C TRP A 168 6.49 19.50 -0.85
N ASN A 169 7.77 19.85 -0.99
CA ASN A 169 8.18 21.13 -1.53
C ASN A 169 8.26 21.09 -3.07
N PRO A 170 7.61 22.03 -3.80
CA PRO A 170 7.61 22.06 -5.26
C PRO A 170 8.97 22.43 -5.92
N LYS A 171 10.05 22.59 -5.15
CA LYS A 171 11.30 23.26 -5.60
C LYS A 171 12.22 22.42 -6.50
N SER A 172 11.95 21.14 -6.79
CA SER A 172 12.78 20.38 -7.73
C SER A 172 12.41 20.73 -9.18
N LYS A 173 13.40 21.11 -9.99
CA LYS A 173 13.26 21.24 -11.46
C LYS A 173 12.89 19.91 -12.15
N ALA A 174 12.94 18.79 -11.42
CA ALA A 174 12.53 17.48 -11.88
C ALA A 174 11.22 17.08 -11.17
N LYS A 175 10.15 16.93 -11.97
CA LYS A 175 8.80 16.41 -11.70
C LYS A 175 8.15 16.81 -10.36
N PRO A 176 6.93 17.40 -10.37
CA PRO A 176 6.25 17.89 -9.17
C PRO A 176 5.60 16.76 -8.33
N ILE A 177 6.39 15.77 -7.91
CA ILE A 177 5.97 14.55 -7.19
C ILE A 177 6.93 14.30 -6.03
N ALA A 178 6.43 13.73 -4.93
CA ALA A 178 7.24 13.33 -3.78
C ALA A 178 8.31 12.29 -4.15
N GLN A 179 9.55 12.51 -3.70
CA GLN A 179 10.65 11.58 -3.95
C GLN A 179 10.44 10.23 -3.24
N SER A 180 9.87 10.26 -2.03
CA SER A 180 9.53 9.04 -1.27
C SER A 180 8.56 8.12 -2.02
N ALA A 181 7.63 8.66 -2.82
CA ALA A 181 6.72 7.85 -3.64
C ALA A 181 7.45 7.15 -4.79
N VAL A 182 8.40 7.83 -5.42
CA VAL A 182 9.23 7.26 -6.50
C VAL A 182 10.06 6.10 -5.97
N GLU A 183 10.63 6.26 -4.78
CA GLU A 183 11.41 5.22 -4.11
C GLU A 183 10.55 4.03 -3.70
N LEU A 184 9.34 4.25 -3.16
CA LEU A 184 8.39 3.18 -2.84
C LEU A 184 8.01 2.35 -4.07
N VAL A 185 7.67 3.02 -5.18
CA VAL A 185 7.33 2.32 -6.44
C VAL A 185 8.54 1.56 -6.98
N LYS A 186 9.75 2.14 -6.91
CA LYS A 186 10.98 1.47 -7.32
C LYS A 186 11.23 0.21 -6.47
N LEU A 187 11.06 0.32 -5.15
CA LEU A 187 11.20 -0.80 -4.23
C LEU A 187 10.21 -1.92 -4.55
N ALA A 188 8.93 -1.60 -4.75
CA ALA A 188 7.91 -2.57 -5.13
C ALA A 188 8.26 -3.30 -6.44
N LYS A 189 8.73 -2.56 -7.46
CA LYS A 189 9.22 -3.14 -8.72
C LYS A 189 10.39 -4.08 -8.49
N THR A 190 11.39 -3.66 -7.73
CA THR A 190 12.57 -4.50 -7.43
C THR A 190 12.18 -5.77 -6.68
N ILE A 191 11.28 -5.69 -5.69
CA ILE A 191 10.79 -6.89 -4.99
C ILE A 191 10.08 -7.83 -5.96
N MET A 192 9.19 -7.32 -6.81
CA MET A 192 8.49 -8.13 -7.81
C MET A 192 9.47 -8.77 -8.80
N GLU A 193 10.42 -8.01 -9.35
CA GLU A 193 11.45 -8.51 -10.25
C GLU A 193 12.27 -9.63 -9.58
N GLN A 194 12.72 -9.44 -8.34
CA GLN A 194 13.47 -10.46 -7.59
C GLN A 194 12.63 -11.71 -7.30
N PHE A 195 11.35 -11.53 -7.01
CA PHE A 195 10.43 -12.65 -6.76
C PHE A 195 10.24 -13.51 -8.01
N PHE A 196 10.04 -12.89 -9.18
CA PHE A 196 9.79 -13.60 -10.44
C PHE A 196 11.05 -14.09 -11.16
N GLN A 197 12.25 -13.69 -10.74
CA GLN A 197 13.51 -14.22 -11.30
C GLN A 197 13.64 -15.75 -11.17
N ASN A 198 12.85 -16.39 -10.30
CA ASN A 198 12.88 -17.84 -10.06
C ASN A 198 11.51 -18.49 -10.33
N PRO A 199 11.13 -18.72 -11.60
CA PRO A 199 9.76 -19.07 -11.98
C PRO A 199 9.27 -20.45 -11.49
N ILE A 200 10.16 -21.34 -11.05
CA ILE A 200 9.79 -22.73 -10.79
C ILE A 200 9.26 -22.85 -9.34
N GLY A 201 7.95 -23.08 -9.19
CA GLY A 201 7.28 -23.32 -7.90
C GLY A 201 6.49 -22.16 -7.32
N ILE A 202 6.29 -21.07 -8.07
CA ILE A 202 5.42 -19.95 -7.65
C ILE A 202 3.95 -20.35 -7.90
N THR A 203 3.19 -20.53 -6.83
CA THR A 203 1.73 -20.71 -6.90
C THR A 203 1.02 -19.38 -6.74
N GLU A 204 -0.21 -19.29 -7.24
CA GLU A 204 -1.07 -18.09 -7.13
C GLU A 204 -1.21 -17.61 -5.68
N ASP A 205 -1.33 -18.54 -4.73
CA ASP A 205 -1.43 -18.23 -3.30
C ASP A 205 -0.19 -17.46 -2.77
N ILE A 206 1.02 -17.76 -3.25
CA ILE A 206 2.25 -17.05 -2.83
C ILE A 206 2.32 -15.67 -3.49
N VAL A 207 1.88 -15.57 -4.75
CA VAL A 207 1.77 -14.28 -5.46
C VAL A 207 0.83 -13.37 -4.69
N GLN A 208 -0.33 -13.88 -4.27
CA GLN A 208 -1.30 -13.11 -3.50
C GLN A 208 -0.73 -12.66 -2.14
N GLU A 209 0.09 -13.47 -1.48
CA GLU A 209 0.77 -13.09 -0.24
C GLU A 209 1.71 -11.88 -0.45
N LEU A 210 2.50 -11.91 -1.53
CA LEU A 210 3.36 -10.79 -1.91
C LEU A 210 2.54 -9.55 -2.26
N VAL A 211 1.50 -9.70 -3.08
CA VAL A 211 0.64 -8.61 -3.52
C VAL A 211 -0.07 -7.96 -2.34
N ASN A 212 -0.62 -8.75 -1.41
CA ASN A 212 -1.25 -8.23 -0.20
C ASN A 212 -0.25 -7.42 0.64
N GLY A 213 0.98 -7.92 0.77
CA GLY A 213 2.05 -7.22 1.47
C GLY A 213 2.42 -5.88 0.85
N LEU A 214 2.59 -5.84 -0.48
CA LEU A 214 2.85 -4.60 -1.22
C LEU A 214 1.64 -3.65 -1.19
N GLU A 215 0.43 -4.19 -1.31
CA GLU A 215 -0.82 -3.43 -1.20
C GLU A 215 -0.90 -2.71 0.15
N ASN A 216 -0.55 -3.39 1.25
CA ASN A 216 -0.50 -2.78 2.58
C ASN A 216 0.52 -1.63 2.67
N LEU A 217 1.70 -1.76 2.06
CA LEU A 217 2.69 -0.68 2.01
C LEU A 217 2.16 0.53 1.23
N PHE A 218 1.49 0.30 0.10
CA PHE A 218 0.85 1.38 -0.67
C PHE A 218 -0.28 2.04 0.11
N GLN A 219 -1.16 1.27 0.78
CA GLN A 219 -2.23 1.82 1.61
C GLN A 219 -1.68 2.72 2.73
N ASP A 220 -0.67 2.24 3.45
CA ASP A 220 -0.02 3.01 4.53
C ASP A 220 0.59 4.33 4.00
N TYR A 221 1.20 4.31 2.83
CA TYR A 221 1.73 5.53 2.21
C TYR A 221 0.62 6.47 1.70
N ILE A 222 -0.45 5.94 1.10
CA ILE A 222 -1.59 6.74 0.65
C ILE A 222 -2.26 7.45 1.83
N MET A 223 -2.40 6.76 2.98
CA MET A 223 -2.89 7.35 4.22
C MET A 223 -1.99 8.47 4.74
N PHE A 224 -0.67 8.31 4.62
CA PHE A 224 0.28 9.37 4.95
C PHE A 224 0.13 10.59 4.02
N VAL A 225 -0.02 10.37 2.70
CA VAL A 225 -0.22 11.46 1.72
C VAL A 225 -1.51 12.21 1.99
N SER A 226 -2.60 11.51 2.34
CA SER A 226 -3.92 12.08 2.60
C SER A 226 -4.07 12.75 3.98
N ALA A 227 -3.10 12.59 4.88
CA ALA A 227 -3.10 13.24 6.19
C ALA A 227 -2.80 14.75 6.08
N CYS A 228 -3.78 15.55 5.67
CA CYS A 228 -3.66 17.01 5.45
C CYS A 228 -4.84 17.84 5.99
N GLY A 229 -5.65 17.28 6.89
CA GLY A 229 -6.85 17.94 7.42
C GLY A 229 -8.03 17.88 6.45
N THR A 230 -9.18 18.42 6.87
CA THR A 230 -10.45 18.34 6.13
C THR A 230 -10.88 19.69 5.60
N LYS A 231 -11.72 19.71 4.54
CA LYS A 231 -12.25 20.97 3.99
C LYS A 231 -13.00 21.82 5.02
N GLN A 232 -13.68 21.18 5.97
CA GLN A 232 -14.46 21.87 7.01
C GLN A 232 -13.58 22.72 7.93
N SER A 233 -12.27 22.42 7.98
CA SER A 233 -11.31 23.21 8.76
C SER A 233 -11.09 24.61 8.18
N TYR A 234 -11.41 24.84 6.91
CA TYR A 234 -11.21 26.13 6.22
C TYR A 234 -12.49 26.92 6.02
N VAL A 235 -13.65 26.26 6.01
CA VAL A 235 -14.94 26.93 5.76
C VAL A 235 -15.41 27.66 7.02
N PRO A 236 -15.63 28.99 6.99
CA PRO A 236 -16.15 29.73 8.13
C PRO A 236 -17.53 29.23 8.57
N VAL A 237 -17.71 29.05 9.88
CA VAL A 237 -19.01 28.69 10.46
C VAL A 237 -19.92 29.92 10.37
N ILE A 238 -21.06 29.76 9.68
CA ILE A 238 -22.09 30.80 9.65
C ILE A 238 -22.66 30.88 11.08
N PRO A 239 -22.64 32.06 11.74
CA PRO A 239 -23.24 32.21 13.05
C PRO A 239 -24.69 31.73 13.03
N SER A 240 -25.12 30.97 14.04
CA SER A 240 -26.53 30.59 14.18
C SER A 240 -27.37 31.87 14.14
N LEU A 241 -28.46 31.85 13.37
CA LEU A 241 -29.31 33.01 13.06
C LEU A 241 -29.84 33.66 14.36
N THR A 242 -29.00 34.46 15.02
CA THR A 242 -29.39 35.29 16.13
C THR A 242 -29.94 36.55 15.51
N ARG A 243 -31.28 36.62 15.51
CA ARG A 243 -32.14 37.73 15.09
C ARG A 243 -31.52 39.10 15.43
N CYS A 244 -30.69 39.63 14.53
CA CYS A 244 -30.15 40.99 14.62
C CYS A 244 -30.60 41.76 13.39
N ASN A 245 -31.42 42.78 13.62
CA ASN A 245 -31.92 43.67 12.58
C ASN A 245 -30.80 44.62 12.11
N ARG A 246 -30.82 44.98 10.83
CA ARG A 246 -29.75 45.60 10.04
C ARG A 246 -29.33 47.02 10.47
N ASN A 247 -29.92 47.57 11.54
CA ASN A 247 -29.66 48.95 11.98
C ASN A 247 -28.88 49.04 13.30
N SER A 248 -28.36 47.94 13.84
CA SER A 248 -27.63 47.99 15.10
C SER A 248 -26.14 48.33 14.87
N LYS A 249 -25.70 49.50 15.36
CA LYS A 249 -24.29 49.96 15.37
C LYS A 249 -23.39 49.15 16.33
N PHE A 250 -23.66 47.86 16.52
CA PHE A 250 -23.00 47.02 17.52
C PHE A 250 -21.67 46.39 17.05
N SER A 251 -21.28 46.55 15.77
CA SER A 251 -20.05 45.98 15.22
C SER A 251 -18.76 46.63 15.75
N MET A 252 -18.84 47.78 16.44
CA MET A 252 -17.67 48.39 17.11
C MET A 252 -17.32 47.76 18.46
N PHE A 253 -18.22 47.00 19.09
CA PHE A 253 -17.99 46.44 20.43
C PHE A 253 -17.44 45.02 20.44
N LEU A 254 -17.57 44.25 19.35
CA LEU A 254 -17.08 42.86 19.30
C LEU A 254 -15.57 42.72 19.06
N LYS A 255 -14.87 43.80 18.69
CA LYS A 255 -13.41 43.82 18.49
C LYS A 255 -12.59 44.06 19.77
N LYS A 256 -13.23 44.11 20.95
CA LYS A 256 -12.56 44.45 22.22
C LYS A 256 -12.80 43.44 23.35
N GLY A 257 -12.78 42.15 23.03
CA GLY A 257 -13.04 41.09 24.00
C GLY A 257 -12.44 39.73 23.64
N CYS A 258 -11.13 39.67 23.37
CA CYS A 258 -10.33 38.46 23.51
C CYS A 258 -8.89 38.85 23.82
N GLN A 259 -8.60 39.03 25.11
CA GLN A 259 -7.26 38.91 25.69
C GLN A 259 -7.32 37.84 26.77
N CYS A 260 -6.15 37.22 27.02
CA CYS A 260 -5.82 36.06 27.87
C CYS A 260 -5.87 34.72 27.11
N GLY A 261 -4.79 33.94 26.93
CA GLY A 261 -3.36 33.95 27.33
C GLY A 261 -2.85 32.50 27.13
N GLY A 262 -1.60 32.15 26.84
CA GLY A 262 -0.38 32.87 26.49
C GLY A 262 0.63 31.87 25.89
N GLY A 263 1.61 32.38 25.13
CA GLY A 263 2.76 31.61 24.63
C GLY A 263 3.34 32.14 23.32
N GLY A 264 4.36 33.00 23.40
CA GLY A 264 5.32 33.23 22.31
C GLY A 264 5.00 34.37 21.34
N SER A 265 5.32 35.59 21.76
CA SER A 265 5.38 36.80 20.92
C SER A 265 6.35 36.64 19.74
N LEU A 266 5.89 37.02 18.54
CA LEU A 266 6.64 37.75 17.50
C LEU A 266 5.68 38.03 16.34
N LYS A 267 4.80 39.05 16.49
CA LYS A 267 4.06 39.68 15.38
C LYS A 267 3.38 40.97 15.87
N ALA A 268 4.19 41.92 16.29
CA ALA A 268 3.78 43.30 16.46
C ALA A 268 4.95 44.17 15.98
N ASP A 269 5.05 44.31 14.66
CA ASP A 269 5.73 45.40 13.96
C ASP A 269 5.72 45.11 12.45
N HIS A 270 4.54 45.17 11.82
CA HIS A 270 4.40 45.38 10.37
C HIS A 270 3.04 46.01 10.00
N ILE A 271 2.42 46.77 10.91
CA ILE A 271 1.26 47.64 10.58
C ILE A 271 1.82 49.03 10.26
N SER A 272 2.50 49.17 9.13
CA SER A 272 2.84 50.49 8.58
C SER A 272 3.16 50.51 7.08
N ASN A 273 2.88 49.45 6.30
CA ASN A 273 3.15 49.45 4.85
C ASN A 273 2.00 48.94 3.95
N ALA A 274 0.75 48.88 4.44
CA ALA A 274 -0.40 48.40 3.67
C ALA A 274 -1.06 49.43 2.73
N THR A 275 -0.42 50.58 2.47
CA THR A 275 -0.97 51.62 1.57
C THR A 275 -0.21 51.80 0.25
N LYS A 276 0.76 50.94 -0.08
CA LYS A 276 1.44 50.97 -1.38
C LYS A 276 1.88 49.58 -1.87
N GLU A 277 0.95 48.64 -2.02
CA GLU A 277 1.19 47.48 -2.90
C GLU A 277 0.40 47.69 -4.20
N GLY A 278 1.14 47.90 -5.28
CA GLY A 278 0.62 48.32 -6.57
C GLY A 278 -0.34 47.31 -7.19
N HIS A 279 -1.07 47.79 -8.20
CA HIS A 279 -2.02 47.13 -9.10
C HIS A 279 -1.53 45.86 -9.84
N ASN A 280 -0.54 45.12 -9.33
CA ASN A 280 -0.11 43.86 -9.89
C ASN A 280 -0.81 42.71 -9.15
N PRO A 281 -1.78 42.04 -9.78
CA PRO A 281 -2.36 40.84 -9.18
C PRO A 281 -1.21 39.82 -9.04
N ARG A 282 -1.07 39.22 -7.84
CA ARG A 282 -0.17 38.09 -7.57
C ARG A 282 -1.03 36.89 -7.17
N PRO A 283 -0.61 35.65 -7.50
CA PRO A 283 -1.30 34.47 -6.99
C PRO A 283 -1.36 34.53 -5.47
N SER A 284 -2.54 34.27 -4.88
CA SER A 284 -2.72 34.19 -3.44
C SER A 284 -2.28 32.84 -2.86
N SER A 285 -2.00 31.86 -3.72
CA SER A 285 -1.61 30.50 -3.34
C SER A 285 -0.38 30.48 -2.41
N SER A 286 -0.59 30.02 -1.19
CA SER A 286 0.44 29.86 -0.18
C SER A 286 1.27 28.59 -0.41
N ARG A 287 2.38 28.46 0.32
CA ARG A 287 3.18 27.23 0.35
C ARG A 287 2.34 26.02 0.78
N GLY A 288 1.34 26.21 1.66
CA GLY A 288 0.43 25.13 2.08
C GLY A 288 -0.35 24.56 0.91
N THR A 289 -0.98 25.42 0.11
CA THR A 289 -1.70 25.01 -1.11
C THR A 289 -0.77 24.33 -2.12
N GLN A 290 0.44 24.85 -2.32
CA GLN A 290 1.41 24.24 -3.22
C GLN A 290 1.82 22.83 -2.75
N CYS A 291 2.01 22.61 -1.45
CA CYS A 291 2.27 21.27 -0.90
C CYS A 291 1.12 20.30 -1.15
N LEU A 292 -0.14 20.77 -1.07
CA LEU A 292 -1.32 19.95 -1.38
C LEU A 292 -1.36 19.54 -2.86
N TYR A 293 -0.91 20.40 -3.79
CA TYR A 293 -0.76 20.05 -5.20
C TYR A 293 0.31 18.97 -5.44
N ILE A 294 1.44 19.03 -4.74
CA ILE A 294 2.46 17.97 -4.81
C ILE A 294 1.91 16.64 -4.28
N ARG A 295 1.12 16.66 -3.20
CA ARG A 295 0.42 15.48 -2.69
C ARG A 295 -0.56 14.91 -3.72
N LEU A 296 -1.36 15.76 -4.37
CA LEU A 296 -2.29 15.33 -5.42
C LEU A 296 -1.56 14.67 -6.60
N ASN A 297 -0.49 15.29 -7.11
CA ASN A 297 0.34 14.69 -8.16
C ASN A 297 0.92 13.33 -7.74
N THR A 298 1.33 13.23 -6.48
CA THR A 298 1.87 11.99 -5.90
C THR A 298 0.82 10.87 -5.90
N LEU A 299 -0.44 11.15 -5.57
CA LEU A 299 -1.52 10.17 -5.64
C LEU A 299 -1.77 9.70 -7.09
N PHE A 300 -1.79 10.61 -8.07
CA PHE A 300 -1.92 10.25 -9.49
C PHE A 300 -0.72 9.45 -10.02
N TYR A 301 0.48 9.74 -9.52
CA TYR A 301 1.68 8.96 -9.79
C TYR A 301 1.54 7.53 -9.28
N LEU A 302 1.14 7.36 -8.02
CA LEU A 302 0.87 6.04 -7.42
C LEU A 302 -0.19 5.29 -8.21
N LEU A 303 -1.33 5.92 -8.52
CA LEU A 303 -2.38 5.31 -9.33
C LEU A 303 -1.86 4.80 -10.67
N THR A 304 -1.06 5.60 -11.38
CA THR A 304 -0.49 5.20 -12.68
C THR A 304 0.46 4.01 -12.53
N HIS A 305 1.31 4.02 -11.51
CA HIS A 305 2.34 2.99 -11.34
C HIS A 305 1.82 1.70 -10.73
N ILE A 306 0.84 1.75 -9.82
CA ILE A 306 0.22 0.54 -9.26
C ILE A 306 -0.58 -0.18 -10.35
N ASN A 307 -1.33 0.54 -11.20
CA ASN A 307 -1.94 -0.04 -12.41
C ASN A 307 -0.91 -0.69 -13.35
N SER A 308 0.30 -0.11 -13.46
CA SER A 308 1.37 -0.72 -14.24
C SER A 308 1.88 -2.02 -13.60
N LEU A 309 1.99 -2.08 -12.27
CA LEU A 309 2.39 -3.28 -11.54
C LEU A 309 1.34 -4.39 -11.68
N GLU A 310 0.06 -4.05 -11.54
CA GLU A 310 -1.06 -4.97 -11.75
C GLU A 310 -1.00 -5.58 -13.15
N LYS A 311 -0.85 -4.75 -14.20
CA LYS A 311 -0.72 -5.23 -15.58
C LYS A 311 0.46 -6.18 -15.76
N THR A 312 1.61 -5.86 -15.13
CA THR A 312 2.79 -6.75 -15.17
C THR A 312 2.49 -8.10 -14.50
N LEU A 313 1.78 -8.12 -13.38
CA LEU A 313 1.37 -9.36 -12.71
C LEU A 313 0.40 -10.17 -13.56
N SER A 314 -0.66 -9.54 -14.09
CA SER A 314 -1.66 -10.22 -14.91
C SER A 314 -1.10 -10.80 -16.21
N GLN A 315 0.01 -10.26 -16.71
CA GLN A 315 0.69 -10.74 -17.92
C GLN A 315 1.76 -11.82 -17.63
N ASN A 316 2.12 -12.05 -16.36
CA ASN A 316 3.16 -13.03 -16.00
C ASN A 316 2.58 -14.46 -15.97
N LEU A 317 2.79 -15.20 -17.07
CA LEU A 317 2.36 -16.59 -17.31
C LEU A 317 3.09 -17.68 -16.48
N VAL A 318 3.93 -17.28 -15.53
CA VAL A 318 4.80 -18.17 -14.75
C VAL A 318 4.06 -18.88 -13.60
N VAL A 319 2.86 -18.42 -13.27
CA VAL A 319 2.15 -18.86 -12.07
C VAL A 319 1.46 -20.21 -12.30
N LEU A 320 1.79 -21.19 -11.47
CA LEU A 320 1.14 -22.49 -11.46
C LEU A 320 -0.21 -22.38 -10.72
N PRO A 321 -1.29 -22.99 -11.23
CA PRO A 321 -2.54 -23.11 -10.48
C PRO A 321 -2.27 -23.86 -9.17
N SER A 322 -2.90 -23.41 -8.08
CA SER A 322 -2.63 -23.96 -6.75
C SER A 322 -2.98 -25.45 -6.71
N THR A 323 -1.98 -26.27 -6.38
CA THR A 323 -2.13 -27.73 -6.22
C THR A 323 -2.48 -28.13 -4.78
N ARG A 324 -2.76 -27.17 -3.89
CA ARG A 324 -2.94 -27.40 -2.44
C ARG A 324 -4.24 -28.08 -2.01
N HIS A 325 -4.98 -28.77 -2.88
CA HIS A 325 -6.16 -29.56 -2.47
C HIS A 325 -6.34 -30.88 -3.23
N PRO A 326 -5.95 -32.03 -2.63
CA PRO A 326 -6.53 -33.33 -2.99
C PRO A 326 -7.73 -33.71 -2.10
N TYR A 327 -7.89 -33.14 -0.90
CA TYR A 327 -8.99 -33.48 0.01
C TYR A 327 -9.36 -32.29 0.89
N GLY A 328 -10.49 -31.65 0.59
CA GLY A 328 -11.06 -30.59 1.43
C GLY A 328 -12.01 -29.70 0.65
N ASN A 329 -13.31 -29.95 0.79
CA ASN A 329 -14.39 -29.10 0.30
C ASN A 329 -14.31 -27.72 0.96
N PHE A 330 -13.55 -26.81 0.36
CA PHE A 330 -13.82 -25.38 0.42
C PHE A 330 -13.81 -24.88 -1.01
N HIS A 331 -15.00 -24.73 -1.59
CA HIS A 331 -15.22 -23.83 -2.71
C HIS A 331 -14.93 -22.40 -2.22
N ARG A 332 -13.65 -22.03 -2.08
CA ARG A 332 -13.28 -20.65 -2.38
C ARG A 332 -13.28 -20.57 -3.88
N SER A 333 -14.34 -19.95 -4.40
CA SER A 333 -14.36 -19.38 -5.74
C SER A 333 -12.94 -18.91 -6.08
N TYR A 334 -12.34 -19.50 -7.11
CA TYR A 334 -11.19 -18.91 -7.78
C TYR A 334 -11.69 -17.56 -8.31
N ASN A 335 -11.70 -16.56 -7.44
CA ASN A 335 -11.98 -15.20 -7.84
C ASN A 335 -10.76 -14.81 -8.66
N ASN A 336 -10.99 -14.58 -9.96
CA ASN A 336 -10.14 -13.72 -10.78
C ASN A 336 -10.15 -12.31 -10.17
N GLY A 337 -9.64 -12.15 -8.95
CA GLY A 337 -9.51 -10.87 -8.29
C GLY A 337 -8.40 -10.09 -8.96
N SER A 338 -8.65 -8.82 -9.27
CA SER A 338 -7.60 -7.90 -9.70
C SER A 338 -6.57 -7.74 -8.58
N TYR A 339 -5.28 -7.80 -8.91
CA TYR A 339 -4.24 -7.46 -7.94
C TYR A 339 -4.35 -5.97 -7.56
N PHE A 340 -4.07 -5.63 -6.29
CA PHE A 340 -4.18 -4.27 -5.77
C PHE A 340 -5.60 -3.65 -5.80
N GLU A 341 -6.65 -4.46 -5.86
CA GLU A 341 -8.05 -4.02 -5.95
C GLU A 341 -8.43 -2.96 -4.91
N LYS A 342 -8.01 -3.13 -3.65
CA LYS A 342 -8.41 -2.22 -2.55
C LYS A 342 -7.75 -0.86 -2.73
N VAL A 343 -6.48 -0.83 -3.13
CA VAL A 343 -5.76 0.42 -3.37
C VAL A 343 -6.28 1.12 -4.63
N LEU A 344 -6.49 0.37 -5.71
CA LEU A 344 -6.93 0.95 -6.98
C LEU A 344 -8.37 1.46 -6.94
N SER A 345 -9.25 0.82 -6.16
CA SER A 345 -10.63 1.30 -5.93
C SER A 345 -10.70 2.54 -5.02
N SER A 346 -9.78 2.69 -4.06
CA SER A 346 -9.78 3.81 -3.11
C SER A 346 -8.95 5.03 -3.53
N LEU A 347 -8.00 4.86 -4.44
CA LEU A 347 -7.16 5.96 -4.94
C LEU A 347 -7.95 7.10 -5.62
N PRO A 348 -8.92 6.84 -6.53
CA PRO A 348 -9.68 7.90 -7.18
C PRO A 348 -10.44 8.79 -6.19
N THR A 349 -11.08 8.21 -5.19
CA THR A 349 -11.77 8.96 -4.14
C THR A 349 -10.80 9.73 -3.26
N THR A 350 -9.61 9.19 -2.99
CA THR A 350 -8.55 9.88 -2.25
C THR A 350 -7.97 11.07 -3.05
N CYS A 351 -7.80 10.93 -4.37
CA CYS A 351 -7.42 12.02 -5.27
C CYS A 351 -8.46 13.14 -5.24
N GLN A 352 -9.76 12.78 -5.32
CA GLN A 352 -10.85 13.75 -5.25
C GLN A 352 -10.84 14.49 -3.91
N TYR A 353 -10.70 13.76 -2.79
CA TYR A 353 -10.58 14.35 -1.47
C TYR A 353 -9.40 15.33 -1.36
N MET A 354 -8.23 14.97 -1.88
CA MET A 354 -7.06 15.85 -1.85
C MET A 354 -7.24 17.10 -2.72
N ALA A 355 -7.86 16.96 -3.89
CA ALA A 355 -8.19 18.09 -4.75
C ALA A 355 -9.20 19.03 -4.07
N GLU A 356 -10.20 18.47 -3.37
CA GLU A 356 -11.18 19.22 -2.58
C GLU A 356 -10.49 20.00 -1.45
N VAL A 357 -9.66 19.35 -0.63
CA VAL A 357 -8.94 20.02 0.46
C VAL A 357 -8.05 21.15 -0.08
N ALA A 358 -7.34 20.92 -1.19
CA ALA A 358 -6.52 21.96 -1.84
C ALA A 358 -7.35 23.14 -2.35
N ALA A 359 -8.51 22.88 -2.95
CA ALA A 359 -9.41 23.90 -3.45
C ALA A 359 -9.99 24.76 -2.31
N TYR A 360 -10.47 24.13 -1.24
CA TYR A 360 -11.02 24.85 -0.09
C TYR A 360 -9.94 25.64 0.66
N HIS A 361 -8.73 25.11 0.81
CA HIS A 361 -7.60 25.86 1.35
C HIS A 361 -7.27 27.10 0.48
N LEU A 362 -7.23 26.94 -0.85
CA LEU A 362 -6.96 28.05 -1.76
C LEU A 362 -8.04 29.15 -1.70
N ILE A 363 -9.32 28.77 -1.68
CA ILE A 363 -10.41 29.75 -1.79
C ILE A 363 -10.75 30.38 -0.44
N PHE A 364 -10.90 29.58 0.62
CA PHE A 364 -11.39 30.05 1.91
C PHE A 364 -10.29 30.48 2.88
N LEU A 365 -9.02 30.09 2.65
CA LEU A 365 -7.91 30.54 3.49
C LEU A 365 -7.01 31.51 2.72
N ASP A 366 -6.42 31.06 1.61
CA ASP A 366 -5.45 31.89 0.86
C ASP A 366 -6.12 33.09 0.18
N SER A 367 -7.37 32.94 -0.27
CA SER A 367 -8.12 33.98 -1.01
C SER A 367 -9.22 34.65 -0.18
N ASP A 368 -9.22 34.46 1.15
CA ASP A 368 -10.26 34.95 2.06
C ASP A 368 -10.48 36.47 1.95
N SER A 369 -9.40 37.25 2.01
CA SER A 369 -9.45 38.72 1.88
C SER A 369 -10.08 39.18 0.55
N ILE A 370 -10.04 38.34 -0.47
CA ILE A 370 -10.53 38.67 -1.81
C ILE A 370 -12.01 38.30 -1.95
N PHE A 371 -12.42 37.14 -1.42
CA PHE A 371 -13.82 36.69 -1.52
C PHE A 371 -14.72 37.22 -0.39
N TYR A 372 -14.22 37.37 0.84
CA TYR A 372 -15.01 37.77 2.00
C TYR A 372 -14.79 39.21 2.43
N GLU A 373 -13.55 39.72 2.40
CA GLU A 373 -13.25 41.07 2.86
C GLU A 373 -13.38 42.15 1.77
N SER A 374 -13.52 41.75 0.50
CA SER A 374 -13.56 42.70 -0.63
C SER A 374 -14.81 42.64 -1.50
N LEU A 375 -15.48 41.49 -1.58
CA LEU A 375 -16.65 41.32 -2.46
C LEU A 375 -17.90 41.91 -1.80
N TYR A 376 -18.56 42.84 -2.49
CA TYR A 376 -19.78 43.54 -2.06
C TYR A 376 -19.67 44.31 -0.73
N VAL A 377 -18.46 44.57 -0.25
CA VAL A 377 -18.23 45.36 0.96
C VAL A 377 -18.58 46.83 0.69
N GLY A 378 -19.46 47.39 1.52
CA GLY A 378 -19.96 48.76 1.40
C GLY A 378 -21.12 48.89 0.40
N ASP A 379 -20.86 48.61 -0.88
CA ASP A 379 -21.85 48.76 -1.97
C ASP A 379 -21.59 47.78 -3.13
N THR A 380 -22.68 47.23 -3.70
CA THR A 380 -22.66 46.20 -4.75
C THR A 380 -22.25 46.75 -6.11
N ALA A 381 -22.48 48.04 -6.38
CA ALA A 381 -22.06 48.67 -7.63
C ALA A 381 -20.55 48.90 -7.70
N ASN A 382 -19.92 49.18 -6.56
CA ASN A 382 -18.51 49.56 -6.46
C ASN A 382 -17.57 48.38 -6.12
N ALA A 383 -18.00 47.43 -5.29
CA ALA A 383 -17.20 46.29 -4.84
C ALA A 383 -17.54 44.99 -5.58
N ARG A 384 -17.35 44.99 -6.91
CA ARG A 384 -17.73 43.87 -7.80
C ARG A 384 -16.68 42.75 -7.88
N ILE A 385 -17.09 41.60 -8.43
CA ILE A 385 -16.27 40.37 -8.52
C ILE A 385 -14.96 40.49 -9.32
N ARG A 386 -14.76 41.57 -10.10
CA ARG A 386 -13.63 41.71 -11.04
C ARG A 386 -12.25 41.48 -10.41
N HIS A 387 -12.04 41.89 -9.16
CA HIS A 387 -10.76 41.65 -8.48
C HIS A 387 -10.56 40.16 -8.16
N ALA A 388 -11.58 39.50 -7.61
CA ALA A 388 -11.59 38.06 -7.35
C ALA A 388 -11.35 37.24 -8.61
N LEU A 389 -11.98 37.62 -9.72
CA LEU A 389 -11.78 37.00 -11.03
C LEU A 389 -10.33 37.07 -11.53
N ARG A 390 -9.65 38.20 -11.33
CA ARG A 390 -8.23 38.36 -11.72
C ARG A 390 -7.33 37.45 -10.90
N THR A 391 -7.51 37.42 -9.59
CA THR A 391 -6.70 36.57 -8.70
C THR A 391 -6.96 35.09 -8.96
N LEU A 392 -8.22 34.71 -9.16
CA LEU A 392 -8.60 33.34 -9.50
C LEU A 392 -7.93 32.87 -10.79
N LYS A 393 -7.91 33.70 -11.85
CA LYS A 393 -7.21 33.38 -13.10
C LYS A 393 -5.71 33.12 -12.87
N GLN A 394 -5.06 33.90 -12.00
CA GLN A 394 -3.66 33.70 -11.67
C GLN A 394 -3.42 32.45 -10.83
N ASN A 395 -4.29 32.17 -9.87
CA ASN A 395 -4.23 30.95 -9.07
C ASN A 395 -4.40 29.71 -9.95
N ILE A 396 -5.34 29.72 -10.90
CA ILE A 396 -5.52 28.64 -11.87
C ILE A 396 -4.26 28.48 -12.74
N THR A 397 -3.67 29.59 -13.21
CA THR A 397 -2.42 29.55 -14.00
C THR A 397 -1.27 28.95 -13.20
N LEU A 398 -1.11 29.32 -11.93
CA LEU A 398 -0.08 28.72 -11.08
C LEU A 398 -0.38 27.23 -10.81
N MET A 399 -1.63 26.89 -10.54
CA MET A 399 -2.06 25.50 -10.32
C MET A 399 -1.72 24.62 -11.53
N THR A 400 -1.96 25.07 -12.77
CA THR A 400 -1.60 24.30 -13.97
C THR A 400 -0.08 24.15 -14.16
N THR A 401 0.73 25.09 -13.67
CA THR A 401 2.20 24.92 -13.69
C THR A 401 2.72 23.91 -12.66
N LEU A 402 2.01 23.73 -11.55
CA LEU A 402 2.41 22.84 -10.46
C LEU A 402 1.83 21.44 -10.59
N LEU A 403 0.64 21.30 -11.18
CA LEU A 403 -0.03 20.02 -11.38
C LEU A 403 0.35 19.37 -12.70
N THR A 404 0.47 18.05 -12.66
CA THR A 404 0.55 17.21 -13.87
C THR A 404 -0.77 17.24 -14.63
N ASP A 405 -0.73 17.02 -15.95
CA ASP A 405 -1.91 17.07 -16.83
C ASP A 405 -3.08 16.22 -16.31
N LYS A 406 -2.80 15.04 -15.74
CA LYS A 406 -3.81 14.14 -15.16
C LYS A 406 -4.54 14.73 -13.94
N ALA A 407 -3.87 15.58 -13.17
CA ALA A 407 -4.41 16.16 -11.94
C ALA A 407 -5.11 17.51 -12.16
N GLN A 408 -4.78 18.22 -13.25
CA GLN A 408 -5.27 19.58 -13.50
C GLN A 408 -6.78 19.66 -13.61
N LEU A 409 -7.43 18.73 -14.33
CA LEU A 409 -8.89 18.75 -14.52
C LEU A 409 -9.65 18.56 -13.21
N LEU A 410 -9.21 17.60 -12.38
CA LEU A 410 -9.82 17.32 -11.09
C LEU A 410 -9.65 18.51 -10.12
N ALA A 411 -8.45 19.10 -10.07
CA ALA A 411 -8.21 20.27 -9.24
C ALA A 411 -9.02 21.48 -9.71
N LEU A 412 -9.11 21.73 -11.02
CA LEU A 412 -9.91 22.82 -11.58
C LEU A 412 -11.40 22.67 -11.21
N LYS A 413 -11.93 21.45 -11.30
CA LYS A 413 -13.31 21.13 -10.90
C LYS A 413 -13.57 21.49 -9.44
N GLU A 414 -12.70 21.09 -8.53
CA GLU A 414 -12.89 21.37 -7.10
C GLU A 414 -12.67 22.85 -6.76
N VAL A 415 -11.73 23.54 -7.44
CA VAL A 415 -11.56 25.00 -7.32
C VAL A 415 -12.81 25.74 -7.80
N MET A 416 -13.44 25.28 -8.88
CA MET A 416 -14.70 25.84 -9.36
C MET A 416 -15.80 25.72 -8.29
N LYS A 417 -16.00 24.53 -7.72
CA LYS A 417 -16.99 24.31 -6.66
C LYS A 417 -16.76 25.19 -5.45
N ALA A 418 -15.52 25.23 -4.94
CA ALA A 418 -15.17 26.06 -3.80
C ALA A 418 -15.40 27.56 -4.09
N SER A 419 -15.10 28.01 -5.32
CA SER A 419 -15.34 29.39 -5.76
C SER A 419 -16.83 29.73 -5.84
N PHE A 420 -17.66 28.82 -6.35
CA PHE A 420 -19.11 28.99 -6.39
C PHE A 420 -19.70 29.04 -4.98
N GLU A 421 -19.25 28.16 -4.07
CA GLU A 421 -19.70 28.18 -2.68
C GLU A 421 -19.30 29.49 -1.98
N ALA A 422 -18.05 29.94 -2.14
CA ALA A 422 -17.58 31.20 -1.59
C ALA A 422 -18.38 32.39 -2.15
N PHE A 423 -18.66 32.39 -3.47
CA PHE A 423 -19.48 33.41 -4.10
C PHE A 423 -20.89 33.46 -3.50
N LEU A 424 -21.58 32.31 -3.40
CA LEU A 424 -22.93 32.22 -2.82
C LEU A 424 -22.98 32.74 -1.38
N ARG A 425 -21.94 32.48 -0.58
CA ARG A 425 -21.84 32.98 0.80
C ARG A 425 -21.64 34.49 0.90
N ALA A 426 -21.03 35.10 -0.11
CA ALA A 426 -20.82 36.55 -0.18
C ALA A 426 -22.03 37.31 -0.75
N VAL A 427 -23.01 36.64 -1.37
CA VAL A 427 -24.14 37.30 -2.05
C VAL A 427 -24.98 38.15 -1.08
N PRO A 428 -25.15 39.46 -1.35
CA PRO A 428 -26.03 40.32 -0.59
C PRO A 428 -27.50 40.06 -0.94
N LYS A 429 -28.39 40.20 0.05
CA LYS A 429 -29.82 39.89 -0.10
C LYS A 429 -30.61 40.83 -1.04
N LEU A 430 -30.02 41.88 -1.63
CA LEU A 430 -30.80 42.98 -2.24
C LEU A 430 -30.44 43.41 -3.68
N ASP A 431 -29.45 42.83 -4.37
CA ASP A 431 -29.06 43.30 -5.72
C ASP A 431 -28.90 42.16 -6.76
N TYR A 432 -30.01 41.49 -7.06
CA TYR A 432 -30.04 40.29 -7.91
C TYR A 432 -29.39 40.46 -9.29
N HIS A 433 -29.69 41.56 -10.00
CA HIS A 433 -29.21 41.76 -11.38
C HIS A 433 -27.68 41.92 -11.46
N ILE A 434 -27.07 42.59 -10.48
CA ILE A 434 -25.60 42.78 -10.42
C ILE A 434 -24.92 41.45 -10.09
N VAL A 435 -25.48 40.73 -9.10
CA VAL A 435 -24.98 39.42 -8.67
C VAL A 435 -25.05 38.39 -9.79
N SER A 436 -26.14 38.34 -10.55
CA SER A 436 -26.31 37.41 -11.67
C SER A 436 -25.22 37.61 -12.74
N LYS A 437 -24.95 38.87 -13.13
CA LYS A 437 -23.89 39.19 -14.09
C LYS A 437 -22.49 38.86 -13.56
N ASP A 438 -22.26 39.02 -12.26
CA ASP A 438 -21.00 38.67 -11.62
C ASP A 438 -20.81 37.14 -11.57
N PHE A 439 -21.89 36.37 -11.36
CA PHE A 439 -21.89 34.91 -11.43
C PHE A 439 -21.60 34.38 -12.84
N GLU A 440 -22.23 34.93 -13.88
CA GLU A 440 -21.91 34.60 -15.28
C GLU A 440 -20.42 34.83 -15.59
N SER A 441 -19.88 35.92 -15.07
CA SER A 441 -18.46 36.26 -15.23
C SER A 441 -17.54 35.26 -14.53
N LEU A 442 -17.94 34.73 -13.37
CA LEU A 442 -17.23 33.68 -12.65
C LEU A 442 -17.25 32.36 -13.43
N ASN A 443 -18.42 31.94 -13.90
CA ASN A 443 -18.58 30.72 -14.68
C ASN A 443 -17.71 30.76 -15.97
N ARG A 444 -17.69 31.92 -16.65
CA ARG A 444 -16.92 32.11 -17.87
C ARG A 444 -15.41 31.88 -17.69
N ILE A 445 -14.83 32.19 -16.53
CA ILE A 445 -13.40 31.93 -16.27
C ILE A 445 -13.11 30.42 -16.34
N PHE A 446 -13.97 29.60 -15.73
CA PHE A 446 -13.76 28.16 -15.71
C PHE A 446 -14.01 27.53 -17.08
N CYS A 447 -15.00 28.01 -17.86
CA CYS A 447 -15.19 27.60 -19.25
C CYS A 447 -13.93 27.85 -20.10
N LEU A 448 -13.37 29.07 -20.02
CA LEU A 448 -12.17 29.44 -20.78
C LEU A 448 -10.92 28.66 -20.35
N CYS A 449 -10.78 28.36 -19.05
CA CYS A 449 -9.67 27.54 -18.56
C CYS A 449 -9.83 26.05 -18.93
N ARG A 450 -11.07 25.56 -19.08
CA ARG A 450 -11.38 24.18 -19.48
C ARG A 450 -11.18 23.93 -20.98
N GLU A 451 -11.47 24.90 -21.84
CA GLU A 451 -11.21 24.81 -23.29
C GLU A 451 -9.73 24.57 -23.60
N GLY A 452 -8.82 25.01 -22.72
CA GLY A 452 -7.40 24.68 -22.79
C GLY A 452 -7.01 23.28 -22.26
N LEU A 453 -7.96 22.49 -21.72
CA LEU A 453 -7.71 21.27 -20.91
C LEU A 453 -8.61 20.04 -21.26
N ILE A 454 -9.28 20.00 -22.42
CA ILE A 454 -10.26 18.98 -22.95
C ILE A 454 -10.08 17.54 -22.39
N ALA A 455 -11.08 16.73 -21.93
CA ALA A 455 -12.47 16.49 -22.36
C ALA A 455 -13.51 16.15 -21.22
N GLU A 456 -14.78 16.49 -21.51
CA GLU A 456 -16.10 15.90 -21.17
C GLU A 456 -16.76 15.79 -19.76
N SER A 457 -18.06 16.13 -19.79
CA SER A 457 -19.25 15.68 -19.03
C SER A 457 -19.60 16.05 -17.57
N VAL A 458 -18.78 16.75 -16.76
CA VAL A 458 -19.17 16.95 -15.33
C VAL A 458 -19.69 18.35 -14.96
N MET A 459 -19.37 19.40 -15.73
CA MET A 459 -19.69 20.78 -15.30
C MET A 459 -21.14 21.21 -15.55
N ASP A 460 -21.83 20.64 -16.55
CA ASP A 460 -23.22 21.03 -16.84
C ASP A 460 -24.16 20.63 -15.71
N ILE A 461 -23.84 19.55 -14.98
CA ILE A 461 -24.63 19.06 -13.84
C ILE A 461 -24.40 19.95 -12.60
N GLU A 462 -23.14 20.32 -12.30
CA GLU A 462 -22.83 21.11 -11.11
C GLU A 462 -23.20 22.60 -11.29
N ALA A 463 -23.07 23.15 -12.51
CA ALA A 463 -23.64 24.45 -12.85
C ALA A 463 -25.18 24.42 -12.75
N ALA A 464 -25.84 23.36 -13.21
CA ALA A 464 -27.29 23.19 -13.05
C ALA A 464 -27.74 23.03 -11.59
N ILE A 465 -26.93 22.42 -10.70
CA ILE A 465 -27.21 22.32 -9.26
C ILE A 465 -27.12 23.68 -8.57
N VAL A 466 -26.14 24.52 -8.95
CA VAL A 466 -26.05 25.91 -8.45
C VAL A 466 -27.24 26.74 -8.95
N GLU A 467 -27.67 26.52 -10.21
CA GLU A 467 -28.85 27.16 -10.78
C GLU A 467 -30.17 26.66 -10.13
N ALA A 468 -30.23 25.38 -9.72
CA ALA A 468 -31.37 24.80 -9.01
C ALA A 468 -31.44 25.24 -7.53
N THR A 469 -30.30 25.43 -6.88
CA THR A 469 -30.23 26.04 -5.53
C THR A 469 -30.55 27.54 -5.57
N ARG A 470 -30.19 28.24 -6.67
CA ARG A 470 -30.59 29.63 -6.97
C ARG A 470 -32.12 29.78 -7.04
N THR A 471 -32.80 28.89 -7.76
CA THR A 471 -34.28 28.91 -7.93
C THR A 471 -35.05 28.49 -6.66
N THR A 472 -34.47 27.65 -5.79
CA THR A 472 -35.11 27.32 -4.50
C THR A 472 -35.00 28.46 -3.48
N THR A 473 -33.94 29.26 -3.49
CA THR A 473 -33.89 30.51 -2.71
C THR A 473 -34.91 31.55 -3.18
N GLU A 474 -35.26 31.57 -4.48
CA GLU A 474 -36.34 32.43 -5.02
C GLU A 474 -37.72 32.06 -4.42
N PHE A 475 -38.03 30.77 -4.27
CA PHE A 475 -39.29 30.31 -3.67
C PHE A 475 -39.43 30.64 -2.18
N SER A 476 -38.31 30.76 -1.45
CA SER A 476 -38.34 31.14 -0.03
C SER A 476 -38.55 32.63 0.23
N ASN A 477 -38.23 33.49 -0.76
CA ASN A 477 -38.39 34.95 -0.67
C ASN A 477 -39.70 35.46 -1.31
N ALA A 478 -40.49 34.59 -1.95
CA ALA A 478 -41.80 34.88 -2.51
C ALA A 478 -42.97 34.54 -1.56
N ARG A 479 -42.70 34.27 -0.27
CA ARG A 479 -43.70 34.12 0.80
C ARG A 479 -43.53 35.17 1.88
#